data_AF-A0A382DQY4-F1
#
_entry.id   AF-A0A382DQY4-F1
#
_cell.length_a   1.000
_cell.length_b   1.000
_cell.length_c   1.000
_cell.angle_alpha   90.00
_cell.angle_beta   90.00
_cell.angle_gamma   90.00
#
_symmetry.space_group_name_H-M   'P 1'
#
loop_
_entity.id
_entity.type
_entity.pdbx_description
1 polymer ?
#
loop_
_entity_poly.entity_id
_entity_poly.type
_entity_poly.pdbx_seq_one_letter_code
_entity_poly.pdbx_strand_id
1 'polypeptide(L)' 'MAKKKVFRAIGLMSGTSLDGIDVAYLESNGFSLSLLGGWATYPYSKSFRNRLRRINSD' A
#
# COMPACT_ATOMS: atom_id res chain seq x y z
N MET A 1 22.56 -10.92 24.44
CA MET A 1 22.14 -10.78 23.03
C MET A 1 21.20 -9.58 22.92
N ALA A 2 21.43 -8.67 21.97
CA ALA A 2 20.54 -7.53 21.77
C ALA A 2 19.20 -7.99 21.17
N LYS A 3 18.09 -7.52 21.74
CA LYS A 3 16.74 -7.86 21.25
C LYS A 3 16.56 -7.26 19.85
N LYS A 4 16.34 -8.09 18.84
CA LYS A 4 16.17 -7.62 17.44
C LYS A 4 14.89 -6.78 17.37
N LYS A 5 15.01 -5.51 16.98
CA LYS A 5 13.87 -4.59 16.86
C LYS A 5 12.93 -5.10 15.76
N VAL A 6 11.63 -5.16 16.06
CA VAL A 6 10.58 -5.44 15.10
C VAL A 6 9.86 -4.14 14.76
N PHE A 7 9.77 -3.85 13.47
CA PHE A 7 9.02 -2.74 12.92
C PHE A 7 7.66 -3.23 12.48
N ARG A 8 6.63 -2.42 12.76
CA ARG A 8 5.28 -2.60 12.27
C ARG A 8 5.04 -1.55 11.20
N ALA A 9 4.60 -1.96 10.03
CA ALA A 9 4.42 -1.07 8.90
C ALA A 9 3.10 -1.36 8.18
N ILE A 10 2.59 -0.32 7.53
CA ILE A 10 1.49 -0.40 6.58
C ILE A 10 2.06 -0.09 5.20
N GLY A 11 2.04 -1.08 4.31
CA GLY A 11 2.38 -0.90 2.90
C GLY A 11 1.18 -0.30 2.15
N LEU A 12 1.44 0.67 1.29
CA LEU A 12 0.46 1.31 0.43
C LEU A 12 0.91 1.21 -1.03
N MET A 13 0.01 0.85 -1.94
CA MET A 13 0.29 0.81 -3.37
C MET A 13 -0.91 1.33 -4.16
N SER A 14 -0.65 2.13 -5.19
CA SER A 14 -1.65 2.57 -6.17
C SER A 14 -1.13 2.27 -7.57
N GLY A 15 -1.69 1.25 -8.22
CA GLY A 15 -1.34 0.90 -9.59
C GLY A 15 -1.78 1.94 -10.62
N THR A 16 -1.19 1.88 -11.80
CA THR A 16 -1.56 2.73 -12.95
C THR A 16 -2.92 2.38 -13.57
N SER A 17 -3.51 1.25 -13.19
CA SER A 17 -4.89 0.88 -13.58
C SER A 17 -5.95 1.79 -12.95
N LEU A 18 -5.60 2.49 -11.86
CA LEU A 18 -6.48 3.38 -11.09
C LEU A 18 -7.67 2.67 -10.44
N ASP A 19 -7.52 1.40 -10.03
CA ASP A 19 -8.63 0.66 -9.41
C ASP A 19 -8.84 1.03 -7.94
N GLY A 20 -7.77 1.39 -7.23
CA GLY A 20 -7.82 1.77 -5.82
C GLY A 20 -6.45 1.89 -5.17
N ILE A 21 -6.47 1.92 -3.83
CA ILE A 21 -5.29 1.84 -2.98
C ILE A 21 -5.27 0.46 -2.33
N ASP A 22 -4.22 -0.30 -2.56
CA ASP A 22 -3.93 -1.51 -1.81
C ASP A 22 -3.23 -1.16 -0.50
N VAL A 23 -3.66 -1.80 0.58
CA VAL A 23 -3.16 -1.61 1.94
C VAL A 23 -2.80 -2.96 2.51
N ALA A 24 -1.61 -3.09 3.11
CA ALA A 24 -1.17 -4.33 3.75
C ALA A 24 -0.44 -4.05 5.06
N TYR A 25 -0.76 -4.80 6.12
CA TYR A 25 0.01 -4.78 7.36
C TYR A 25 1.19 -5.75 7.28
N LEU A 26 2.37 -5.33 7.76
CA LEU A 26 3.54 -6.20 7.82
C LEU A 26 4.41 -5.92 9.04
N GLU A 27 5.10 -6.96 9.50
CA GLU A 27 6.15 -6.83 10.50
C GLU A 27 7.50 -7.25 9.88
N SER A 28 8.56 -6.51 10.20
CA SER A 28 9.90 -6.73 9.65
C SER A 28 10.96 -6.40 10.68
N ASN A 29 12.12 -7.04 10.57
CA ASN A 29 13.31 -6.68 11.34
C ASN A 29 14.27 -5.75 10.56
N GLY A 30 13.83 -5.25 9.39
CA GLY A 30 14.63 -4.41 8.48
C GLY A 30 15.39 -5.19 7.40
N PHE A 31 15.53 -6.51 7.54
CA PHE A 31 16.21 -7.38 6.56
C PHE A 31 15.28 -8.45 6.00
N SER A 32 14.34 -8.92 6.83
CA SER A 32 13.36 -9.93 6.45
C SER A 32 12.01 -9.60 7.04
N LEU A 33 10.97 -10.01 6.34
CA LEU A 33 9.61 -10.00 6.86
C LEU A 33 9.47 -11.08 7.93
N SER A 34 8.85 -10.72 9.05
CA SER A 34 8.46 -11.65 10.11
C SER A 34 6.97 -11.96 10.10
N LEU A 35 6.15 -11.08 9.51
CA LEU A 35 4.72 -11.28 9.35
C LEU A 35 4.19 -10.55 8.11
N LEU A 36 3.32 -11.22 7.36
CA LEU A 36 2.40 -10.62 6.41
C LEU A 36 0.99 -10.72 7.02
N GLY A 37 0.43 -9.58 7.40
CA GLY A 37 -0.88 -9.51 8.04
C GLY A 37 -2.02 -9.34 7.04
N GLY A 38 -3.13 -8.79 7.54
CA GLY A 38 -4.29 -8.47 6.73
C GLY A 38 -3.96 -7.46 5.62
N TRP A 39 -4.71 -7.57 4.53
CA TRP A 39 -4.66 -6.67 3.40
C TRP A 39 -6.07 -6.32 2.93
N ALA A 40 -6.20 -5.18 2.28
CA ALA A 40 -7.45 -4.72 1.69
C ALA A 40 -7.17 -3.78 0.52
N THR A 41 -8.10 -3.75 -0.44
CA THR A 41 -8.10 -2.75 -1.51
C THR A 41 -9.25 -1.78 -1.27
N TYR A 42 -8.94 -0.48 -1.27
CA TYR A 42 -9.92 0.59 -1.15
C TYR A 42 -10.14 1.21 -2.53
N PRO A 43 -11.32 1.02 -3.14
CA PRO A 43 -11.55 1.47 -4.50
C PRO A 43 -11.58 3.00 -4.56
N TYR A 44 -11.00 3.56 -5.61
CA TYR A 44 -11.14 4.99 -5.86
C TYR A 44 -12.56 5.36 -6.25
N SER A 45 -13.01 6.52 -5.79
CA SER A 45 -14.26 7.10 -6.27
C SER A 45 -14.18 7.36 -7.78
N LYS A 46 -15.33 7.29 -8.45
CA LYS A 46 -15.42 7.52 -9.89
C LYS A 46 -14.95 8.93 -10.28
N SER A 47 -15.29 9.94 -9.46
CA SER A 47 -14.86 11.32 -9.67
C SER A 47 -13.35 11.49 -9.58
N PHE A 48 -12.69 10.84 -8.61
CA PHE A 48 -11.25 10.89 -8.45
C PHE A 48 -10.52 10.19 -9.61
N ARG A 49 -10.97 9.00 -10.01
CA ARG A 49 -10.44 8.31 -11.20
C ARG A 49 -10.49 9.19 -12.45
N ASN A 50 -11.62 9.84 -12.70
CA ASN A 50 -11.78 10.71 -13.87
C ASN A 50 -10.83 11.91 -13.82
N ARG A 51 -10.64 12.50 -12.64
CA ARG A 51 -9.69 13.60 -12.46
C ARG A 51 -8.24 13.16 -12.75
N LEU A 52 -7.83 12.00 -12.24
CA LEU A 52 -6.48 11.47 -12.49
C LEU A 52 -6.23 11.15 -13.96
N ARG A 53 -7.21 10.57 -14.68
CA ARG A 53 -7.06 10.26 -16.12
C ARG A 53 -6.80 11.50 -16.97
N ARG A 54 -7.39 12.63 -16.61
CA ARG A 54 -7.23 13.90 -17.33
C ARG A 54 -5.82 14.48 -17.22
N ILE A 55 -5.06 14.15 -16.17
CA ILE A 55 -3.69 14.68 -15.98
C ILE A 55 -2.76 14.25 -17.12
N ASN A 56 -3.00 13.08 -17.72
CA ASN A 56 -2.17 12.56 -18.81
C ASN A 56 -2.76 12.82 -20.20
N SER A 57 -3.78 13.67 -20.32
CA SER A 57 -4.50 13.94 -21.58
C SER A 57 -4.28 15.35 -22.13
N ASP A 58 -3.39 16.13 -21.50
CA ASP A 58 -2.92 17.45 -21.97
C ASP A 58 -1.51 17.31 -22.56
#